data_AF-A0A3B8WL77-F1
#
_entry.id   AF-A0A3B8WL77-F1
#
_cell.length_a   1.000
_cell.length_b   1.000
_cell.length_c   1.000
_cell.angle_alpha   90.00
_cell.angle_beta   90.00
_cell.angle_gamma   90.00
#
_symmetry.space_group_name_H-M   'P 1'
#
loop_
_entity.id
_entity.type
_entity.pdbx_description
1 polymer ?
#
loop_
_entity_poly.entity_id
_entity_poly.type
_entity_poly.pdbx_seq_one_letter_code
_entity_poly.pdbx_strand_id
1 'polypeptide(L)' 'VFRADWLAAWEQGRDVVITARGEEKALDAETLWQPLLWRKLVEDTGSEAHTSRSQIHTRFMEQGQRISEPA' A
#
# COMPACT_ATOMS: atom_id res chain seq x y z
N VAL A 1 5.03 -7.57 -10.96
CA VAL A 1 3.66 -7.06 -11.19
C VAL A 1 2.66 -7.96 -10.46
N PHE A 2 2.71 -7.97 -9.12
CA PHE A 2 1.81 -8.80 -8.27
C PHE A 2 1.17 -8.01 -7.13
N ARG A 3 1.50 -6.71 -7.02
CA ARG A 3 1.08 -5.83 -5.93
C ARG A 3 0.37 -4.57 -6.44
N ALA A 4 0.35 -4.35 -7.75
CA ALA A 4 -0.31 -3.22 -8.38
C ALA A 4 -1.82 -3.22 -8.07
N ASP A 5 -2.43 -4.40 -8.04
CA ASP A 5 -3.86 -4.56 -7.81
C ASP A 5 -4.25 -4.21 -6.37
N TRP A 6 -3.37 -4.48 -5.39
CA TRP A 6 -3.60 -4.11 -3.99
C TRP A 6 -3.57 -2.60 -3.84
N LEU A 7 -2.56 -1.96 -4.44
CA LEU A 7 -2.41 -0.50 -4.41
C LEU A 7 -3.62 0.19 -5.05
N ALA A 8 -4.11 -0.33 -6.17
CA ALA A 8 -5.31 0.18 -6.83
C ALA A 8 -6.57 0.02 -5.96
N ALA A 9 -6.72 -1.11 -5.24
CA ALA A 9 -7.82 -1.30 -4.30
C ALA A 9 -7.72 -0.34 -3.10
N TRP A 10 -6.52 -0.13 -2.56
CA TRP A 10 -6.27 0.76 -1.42
C TRP A 10 -6.52 2.24 -1.76
N GLU A 11 -6.16 2.66 -2.98
CA GLU A 11 -6.49 3.98 -3.53
C GLU A 11 -8.00 4.20 -3.64
N GLN A 12 -8.77 3.14 -3.91
CA GLN A 12 -10.24 3.16 -3.91
C GLN A 12 -10.83 3.12 -2.48
N GLY A 13 -10.00 3.14 -1.43
CA GLY A 13 -10.44 3.05 -0.04
C GLY A 13 -10.80 1.63 0.41
N ARG A 14 -10.50 0.60 -0.38
CA ARG A 14 -10.76 -0.80 -0.03
C ARG A 14 -9.55 -1.40 0.69
N ASP A 15 -9.66 -1.67 1.97
CA ASP A 15 -8.56 -2.26 2.76
C ASP A 15 -8.48 -3.79 2.58
N VAL A 16 -8.24 -4.21 1.34
CA VAL A 16 -8.19 -5.62 0.92
C VAL A 16 -6.90 -5.95 0.19
N VAL A 17 -6.47 -7.20 0.23
CA VAL A 17 -5.39 -7.74 -0.61
C VAL A 17 -5.99 -8.73 -1.61
N ILE A 18 -5.51 -8.66 -2.85
CA ILE A 18 -5.97 -9.51 -3.95
C ILE A 18 -5.00 -10.69 -4.07
N THR A 19 -5.44 -11.90 -3.78
CA THR A 19 -4.56 -13.07 -3.89
C THR A 19 -4.12 -13.27 -5.35
N ALA A 20 -3.09 -14.09 -5.59
CA ALA A 20 -2.67 -14.43 -6.96
C ALA A 20 -3.79 -15.09 -7.80
N ARG A 21 -4.89 -15.52 -7.16
CA ARG A 21 -6.09 -16.07 -7.80
C ARG A 21 -7.17 -15.02 -8.08
N GLY A 22 -6.94 -13.76 -7.73
CA GLY A 22 -7.90 -12.66 -7.89
C GLY A 22 -8.90 -12.53 -6.75
N GLU A 23 -8.71 -13.24 -5.63
CA GLU A 23 -9.65 -13.18 -4.50
C GLU A 23 -9.35 -12.00 -3.59
N GLU A 24 -10.36 -11.20 -3.25
CA GLU A 24 -10.24 -10.10 -2.29
C GLU A 24 -10.31 -10.64 -0.86
N LYS A 25 -9.24 -10.41 -0.09
CA LYS A 25 -9.19 -10.75 1.33
C LYS A 25 -9.10 -9.47 2.15
N ALA A 26 -10.04 -9.29 3.07
CA ALA A 26 -9.99 -8.19 4.03
C ALA A 26 -8.71 -8.28 4.88
N LEU A 27 -8.10 -7.12 5.13
CA LEU A 27 -6.95 -7.01 6.01
C LEU A 27 -7.40 -7.03 7.47
N ASP A 28 -6.67 -7.79 8.28
CA ASP A 28 -6.86 -7.80 9.73
C ASP A 28 -6.35 -6.49 10.34
N ALA A 29 -6.80 -6.16 11.56
CA ALA A 29 -6.44 -4.91 12.23
C ALA A 29 -4.92 -4.69 12.34
N GLU A 30 -4.14 -5.77 12.51
CA GLU A 30 -2.67 -5.74 12.54
C GLU A 30 -2.02 -5.42 11.20
N THR A 31 -2.77 -5.48 10.10
CA THR A 31 -2.30 -5.24 8.73
C THR A 31 -2.98 -4.06 8.03
N LEU A 32 -4.00 -3.45 8.66
CA LEU A 32 -4.66 -2.23 8.19
C LEU A 32 -3.71 -1.02 8.09
N TRP A 33 -2.59 -1.04 8.82
CA TRP A 33 -1.60 0.02 8.70
C TRP A 33 -0.97 0.09 7.29
N GLN A 34 -0.93 -1.01 6.53
CA GLN A 34 -0.37 -1.03 5.17
C GLN A 34 -1.14 -0.13 4.18
N PRO A 35 -2.47 -0.30 3.98
CA PRO A 35 -3.25 0.59 3.11
C PRO A 35 -3.31 2.02 3.65
N LEU A 36 -3.33 2.21 4.98
CA LEU A 36 -3.29 3.53 5.58
C LEU A 36 -1.98 4.28 5.28
N LEU A 37 -0.85 3.60 5.44
CA LEU A 37 0.46 4.15 5.10
C LEU A 37 0.57 4.45 3.61
N TRP A 38 0.05 3.56 2.76
CA TRP A 38 0.01 3.79 1.32
C TRP A 38 -0.76 5.06 0.96
N ARG A 39 -1.98 5.22 1.50
CA ARG A 39 -2.79 6.44 1.27
C ARG A 39 -2.05 7.69 1.72
N LYS A 40 -1.39 7.65 2.88
CA LYS A 40 -0.59 8.78 3.39
C LYS A 40 0.59 9.10 2.48
N LEU A 41 1.24 8.09 1.92
CA LEU A 41 2.39 8.26 1.04
C LEU A 41 1.97 8.80 -0.34
N VAL A 42 0.82 8.36 -0.86
CA VAL A 42 0.21 8.92 -2.09
C VAL A 42 -0.21 10.37 -1.86
N GLU A 43 -0.85 10.67 -0.72
CA GLU A 43 -1.22 12.02 -0.31
C GLU A 43 -0.01 12.96 -0.19
N ASP A 44 1.07 12.50 0.45
CA ASP A 44 2.33 13.24 0.61
C ASP A 44 3.10 13.46 -0.70
N THR A 45 3.00 12.51 -1.64
CA THR A 45 3.66 12.62 -2.96
C THR A 45 2.92 13.58 -3.90
N GLY A 46 1.65 13.90 -3.64
CA GLY A 46 0.86 14.85 -4.43
C GLY A 46 0.78 14.49 -5.93
N SER A 47 0.51 15.49 -6.78
CA SER A 47 0.30 15.32 -8.24
C SER A 47 1.49 14.72 -9.01
N GLU A 48 2.66 14.59 -8.39
CA GLU A 48 3.86 13.95 -8.96
C GLU A 48 3.81 12.41 -8.84
N ALA A 49 2.79 11.86 -8.16
CA ALA A 49 2.67 10.42 -7.89
C ALA A 49 2.60 9.56 -9.17
N HIS A 50 2.03 10.10 -10.26
CA HIS A 50 1.92 9.40 -11.54
C HIS A 50 3.29 9.18 -12.22
N THR A 51 4.28 10.03 -11.95
CA THR A 51 5.58 9.99 -12.63
C THR A 51 6.52 8.93 -12.06
N SER A 52 6.25 8.42 -10.85
CA SER A 52 7.23 7.58 -10.15
C SER A 52 6.63 6.51 -9.24
N ARG A 53 5.81 5.61 -9.80
CA ARG A 53 5.39 4.35 -9.12
C ARG A 53 6.57 3.62 -8.47
N SER A 54 7.76 3.68 -9.07
CA SER A 54 8.98 3.10 -8.51
C SER A 54 9.48 3.83 -7.26
N GLN A 55 9.47 5.17 -7.21
CA GLN A 55 9.87 5.90 -6.00
C GLN A 55 8.87 5.72 -4.87
N ILE A 56 7.58 5.69 -5.19
CA ILE A 56 6.52 5.41 -4.21
C ILE A 56 6.70 4.00 -3.64
N HIS A 57 7.01 3.00 -4.49
CA HIS A 57 7.33 1.65 -4.06
C HIS A 57 8.57 1.59 -3.15
N THR A 58 9.65 2.30 -3.50
CA THR A 58 10.87 2.37 -2.67
C THR A 58 10.57 2.97 -1.29
N ARG A 59 9.90 4.13 -1.25
CA ARG A 59 9.53 4.76 0.03
C ARG A 59 8.57 3.90 0.85
N PHE A 60 7.61 3.21 0.21
CA PHE A 60 6.72 2.28 0.90
C PHE A 60 7.49 1.13 1.55
N MET A 61 8.44 0.53 0.83
CA MET A 61 9.29 -0.54 1.38
C MET A 61 10.17 -0.01 2.53
N GLU A 62 10.76 1.17 2.39
CA GLU A 62 11.57 1.81 3.44
C GLU A 62 10.75 2.10 4.71
N GLN A 63 9.54 2.63 4.56
CA GLN A 63 8.67 2.95 5.70
C GLN A 63 8.07 1.68 6.33
N GLY A 64 7.68 0.70 5.52
CA GLY A 64 7.19 -0.60 6.01
C GLY A 64 8.26 -1.36 6.80
N GLN A 65 9.54 -1.24 6.42
CA GLN A 65 10.65 -1.86 7.16
C GLN A 65 10.88 -1.20 8.53
N ARG A 66 10.63 0.11 8.66
CA ARG A 66 10.77 0.84 9.94
C ARG A 66 9.65 0.53 10.94
N ILE A 67 8.47 0.13 10.46
CA ILE A 67 7.31 -0.18 11.32
C ILE A 67 7.31 -1.66 11.72
N SER A 68 8.24 -2.47 11.18
CA SER A 68 8.34 -3.91 11.45
C SER A 68 8.90 -4.28 12.83
N GLU A 69 9.26 -3.30 13.68
CA GLU A 69 9.44 -3.54 15.13
C GLU A 69 8.11 -3.27 15.84
N PRO A 70 7.40 -4.31 16.31
CA PRO A 70 6.25 -4.11 17.17
C PRO A 70 6.74 -3.53 18.50
N ALA A 71 6.11 -2.42 18.92
CA ALA A 71 6.19 -1.93 20.29
C ALA A 71 5.27 -2.74 21.22
#